data_AF-M4WSU8-F1
#
_entry.id   AF-M4WSU8-F1
#
_cell.length_a   1.000
_cell.length_b   1.000
_cell.length_c   1.000
_cell.angle_alpha   90.00
_cell.angle_beta   90.00
_cell.angle_gamma   90.00
#
_symmetry.space_group_name_H-M   'P 1'
#
loop_
_entity.id
_entity.type
_entity.pdbx_description
1 polymer ?
#
loop_
_entity_poly.entity_id
_entity_poly.type
_entity_poly.pdbx_seq_one_letter_code
_entity_poly.pdbx_strand_id
1 'polypeptide(L)'
;MSSRSTRALRRSRPGTLLLALATSLAVLAGAQPGEWDFRLIGQRAESLYGPLGEQHSRIDAWQGLLEDARGLPEREQLQAVNRFFNAQLRFTDDIGLWREVDYWATPVEALLKGAGDCEDFAIAKYISLRHLGVPAQKLRITYVKALRLNQAHMVLTYYPRPDAVPLVLDNLIGSLLPASQRTDLQPVYAFNGEGLWLANASGGKQVGDSKRLSRWQDLLKKMKAEGFPLNE
;
A
#
# COMPACT_ATOMS: atom_id res chain seq x y z
N MET A 1 84.23 -8.70 48.68
CA MET A 1 83.72 -10.03 48.26
C MET A 1 82.24 -10.13 48.61
N SER A 2 81.40 -10.43 47.61
CA SER A 2 80.01 -10.93 47.67
C SER A 2 78.95 -10.11 48.46
N SER A 3 78.10 -9.33 47.79
CA SER A 3 76.75 -9.71 47.30
C SER A 3 75.68 -9.88 48.38
N ARG A 4 74.65 -9.01 48.38
CA ARG A 4 73.26 -9.38 48.05
C ARG A 4 72.31 -8.18 48.03
N SER A 5 71.47 -8.17 47.00
CA SER A 5 70.37 -7.27 46.72
C SER A 5 69.08 -7.78 47.38
N THR A 6 68.21 -6.88 47.86
CA THR A 6 66.77 -7.17 47.96
C THR A 6 65.92 -5.91 47.76
N ARG A 7 65.00 -6.03 46.80
CA ARG A 7 64.03 -5.05 46.29
C ARG A 7 62.93 -4.71 47.29
N ALA A 8 62.49 -3.45 47.27
CA ALA A 8 61.27 -2.96 47.90
C ALA A 8 60.01 -3.50 47.21
N LEU A 9 59.06 -4.01 48.00
CA LEU A 9 57.72 -4.41 47.53
C LEU A 9 56.85 -3.16 47.29
N ARG A 10 56.39 -2.99 46.05
CA ARG A 10 55.41 -1.97 45.63
C ARG A 10 54.00 -2.57 45.76
N ARG A 11 53.16 -2.01 46.65
CA ARG A 11 51.74 -2.37 46.79
C ARG A 11 50.96 -1.92 45.55
N SER A 12 50.32 -2.86 44.87
CA SER A 12 49.35 -2.61 43.79
C SER A 12 47.97 -2.30 44.38
N ARG A 13 47.33 -1.25 43.87
CA ARG A 13 45.90 -0.94 44.13
C ARG A 13 45.05 -1.76 43.15
N PRO A 14 43.93 -2.39 43.59
CA PRO A 14 43.00 -3.03 42.66
C PRO A 14 42.22 -1.95 41.90
N GLY A 15 42.28 -2.01 40.56
CA GLY A 15 41.48 -1.17 39.68
C GLY A 15 40.05 -1.69 39.60
N THR A 16 39.09 -0.84 39.93
CA THR A 16 37.66 -1.07 39.74
C THR A 16 37.36 -1.06 38.24
N LEU A 17 37.09 -2.24 37.65
CA LEU A 17 36.52 -2.32 36.29
C LEU A 17 35.03 -1.93 36.37
N LEU A 18 34.69 -0.73 35.94
CA LEU A 18 33.31 -0.35 35.61
C LEU A 18 33.00 -0.86 34.20
N LEU A 19 32.20 -1.92 34.11
CA LEU A 19 31.64 -2.42 32.86
C LEU A 19 30.53 -1.46 32.41
N ALA A 20 30.83 -0.58 31.45
CA ALA A 20 29.82 0.27 30.82
C ALA A 20 29.00 -0.59 29.83
N LEU A 21 27.78 -0.95 30.21
CA LEU A 21 26.84 -1.65 29.33
C LEU A 21 26.22 -0.62 28.37
N ALA A 22 26.81 -0.47 27.18
CA ALA A 22 26.22 0.32 26.11
C ALA A 22 25.03 -0.45 25.52
N THR A 23 23.81 -0.10 25.93
CA THR A 23 22.58 -0.55 25.26
C THR A 23 22.44 0.20 23.94
N SER A 24 22.85 -0.45 22.85
CA SER A 24 22.56 -0.01 21.49
C SER A 24 21.07 -0.19 21.21
N LEU A 25 20.30 0.89 21.37
CA LEU A 25 18.93 0.96 20.91
C LEU A 25 18.95 1.05 19.37
N ALA A 26 18.87 -0.11 18.70
CA ALA A 26 18.72 -0.16 17.26
C ALA A 26 17.31 0.35 16.91
N VAL A 27 17.19 1.65 16.62
CA VAL A 27 16.01 2.18 15.96
C VAL A 27 15.99 1.60 14.56
N LEU A 28 15.13 0.61 14.33
CA LEU A 28 14.75 0.18 12.99
C LEU A 28 14.00 1.36 12.34
N ALA A 29 14.75 2.28 11.76
CA ALA A 29 14.21 3.28 10.85
C ALA A 29 13.74 2.52 9.61
N GLY A 30 12.46 2.13 9.60
CA GLY A 30 11.80 1.74 8.36
C GLY A 30 12.00 2.87 7.36
N ALA A 31 12.48 2.54 6.15
CA ALA A 31 12.62 3.50 5.08
C ALA A 31 11.28 4.23 4.91
N GLN A 32 11.28 5.54 5.15
CA GLN A 32 10.10 6.34 4.87
C GLN A 32 9.88 6.28 3.36
N PRO A 33 8.70 5.88 2.87
CA PRO A 33 8.38 6.00 1.46
C PRO A 33 8.71 7.44 1.03
N GLY A 34 9.41 7.60 -0.10
CA GLY A 34 9.73 8.93 -0.61
C GLY A 34 8.43 9.75 -0.70
N GLU A 35 8.43 10.94 -0.09
CA GLU A 35 7.24 11.78 -0.09
C GLU A 35 6.84 12.14 -1.52
N TRP A 36 5.53 12.16 -1.78
CA TRP A 36 5.00 12.52 -3.08
C TRP A 36 4.91 14.05 -3.19
N ASP A 37 5.50 14.64 -4.23
CA ASP A 37 5.32 16.06 -4.56
C ASP A 37 4.01 16.23 -5.35
N PHE A 38 2.91 16.49 -4.64
CA PHE A 38 1.59 16.67 -5.25
C PHE A 38 1.51 17.85 -6.23
N ARG A 39 2.34 18.89 -6.02
CA ARG A 39 2.45 20.00 -6.96
C ARG A 39 3.08 19.55 -8.27
N LEU A 40 4.14 18.73 -8.21
CA LEU A 40 4.72 18.12 -9.42
C LEU A 40 3.71 17.17 -10.09
N ILE A 41 3.00 16.35 -9.31
CA ILE A 41 2.01 15.40 -9.83
C ILE A 41 0.89 16.14 -10.57
N GLY A 42 0.33 17.20 -9.97
CA GLY A 42 -0.68 18.04 -10.61
C GLY A 42 -0.18 18.68 -11.92
N GLN A 43 1.04 19.22 -11.92
CA GLN A 43 1.66 19.79 -13.14
C GLN A 43 1.88 18.76 -14.25
N ARG A 44 2.33 17.56 -13.89
CA ARG A 44 2.53 16.47 -14.86
C ARG A 44 1.19 15.96 -15.39
N ALA A 45 0.20 15.83 -14.53
CA ALA A 45 -1.16 15.45 -14.90
C ALA A 45 -1.78 16.46 -15.88
N GLU A 46 -1.64 17.78 -15.64
CA GLU A 46 -2.06 18.81 -16.59
C GLU A 46 -1.39 18.66 -17.97
N SER A 47 -0.10 18.38 -17.98
CA SER A 47 0.65 18.17 -19.22
C SER A 47 0.25 16.89 -19.96
N LEU A 48 -0.19 15.85 -19.26
CA LEU A 48 -0.55 14.54 -19.84
C LEU A 48 -2.01 14.48 -20.28
N TYR A 49 -2.90 15.07 -19.49
CA TYR A 49 -4.35 14.89 -19.62
C TYR A 49 -5.10 16.16 -20.02
N GLY A 50 -4.40 17.29 -20.14
CA GLY A 50 -4.96 18.59 -20.46
C GLY A 50 -5.34 19.40 -19.21
N PRO A 51 -5.93 20.61 -19.39
CA PRO A 51 -6.29 21.49 -18.28
C PRO A 51 -7.24 20.79 -17.29
N LEU A 52 -6.83 20.71 -16.02
CA LEU A 52 -7.56 19.93 -15.02
C LEU A 52 -8.77 20.65 -14.41
N GLY A 53 -8.93 21.96 -14.60
CA GLY A 53 -10.11 22.71 -14.13
C GLY A 53 -10.54 22.37 -12.69
N GLU A 54 -11.84 22.07 -12.52
CA GLU A 54 -12.40 21.67 -11.23
C GLU A 54 -11.94 20.27 -10.78
N GLN A 55 -11.49 19.42 -11.71
CA GLN A 55 -11.03 18.06 -11.42
C GLN A 55 -9.76 18.04 -10.55
N HIS A 56 -8.93 19.10 -10.58
CA HIS A 56 -7.76 19.26 -9.70
C HIS A 56 -8.13 19.14 -8.22
N SER A 57 -9.31 19.65 -7.82
CA SER A 57 -9.75 19.61 -6.42
C SER A 57 -9.82 18.20 -5.82
N ARG A 58 -10.01 17.15 -6.64
CA ARG A 58 -10.00 15.76 -6.17
C ARG A 58 -8.59 15.26 -5.87
N ILE A 59 -7.58 15.75 -6.59
CA ILE A 59 -6.16 15.48 -6.30
C ILE A 59 -5.77 16.17 -4.99
N ASP A 60 -6.18 17.43 -4.81
CA ASP A 60 -5.94 18.17 -3.56
C ASP A 60 -6.62 17.48 -2.35
N ALA A 61 -7.87 17.05 -2.53
CA ALA A 61 -8.59 16.30 -1.51
C ALA A 61 -7.93 14.94 -1.19
N TRP A 62 -7.30 14.31 -2.18
CA TRP A 62 -6.54 13.08 -1.98
C TRP A 62 -5.24 13.33 -1.21
N GLN A 63 -4.53 14.42 -1.52
CA GLN A 63 -3.39 14.86 -0.71
C GLN A 63 -3.81 15.08 0.75
N GLY A 64 -4.88 15.85 0.99
CA GLY A 64 -5.39 16.11 2.33
C GLY A 64 -5.76 14.83 3.08
N LEU A 65 -6.42 13.87 2.42
CA LEU A 65 -6.67 12.55 3.01
C LEU A 65 -5.39 11.86 3.48
N LEU A 66 -4.34 11.86 2.65
CA LEU A 66 -3.09 11.16 2.97
C LEU A 66 -2.34 11.85 4.11
N GLU A 67 -2.43 13.17 4.21
CA GLU A 67 -1.90 13.95 5.32
C GLU A 67 -2.67 13.64 6.63
N ASP A 68 -4.00 13.69 6.59
CA ASP A 68 -4.87 13.43 7.74
C ASP A 68 -4.77 11.98 8.25
N ALA A 69 -4.61 11.02 7.34
CA ALA A 69 -4.50 9.60 7.69
C ALA A 69 -3.10 9.18 8.14
N ARG A 70 -2.09 10.06 8.01
CA ARG A 70 -0.70 9.75 8.35
C ARG A 70 -0.56 9.52 9.86
N GLY A 71 0.02 8.39 10.23
CA GLY A 71 0.23 8.04 11.64
C GLY A 71 -1.00 7.52 12.39
N LEU A 72 -2.18 7.50 11.76
CA LEU A 72 -3.36 6.84 12.33
C LEU A 72 -3.13 5.33 12.46
N PRO A 73 -3.84 4.65 13.39
CA PRO A 73 -3.87 3.19 13.43
C PRO A 73 -4.26 2.60 12.07
N GLU A 74 -3.62 1.50 11.66
CA GLU A 74 -3.85 0.89 10.32
C GLU A 74 -5.34 0.71 10.00
N ARG A 75 -6.17 0.31 10.98
CA ARG A 75 -7.62 0.15 10.77
C ARG A 75 -8.32 1.45 10.39
N GLU A 76 -7.92 2.58 10.97
CA GLU A 76 -8.48 3.89 10.66
C GLU A 76 -8.01 4.38 9.30
N GLN A 77 -6.75 4.11 8.92
CA GLN A 77 -6.26 4.36 7.56
C GLN A 77 -7.07 3.60 6.51
N LEU A 78 -7.31 2.29 6.72
CA LEU A 78 -8.13 1.47 5.83
C LEU A 78 -9.54 2.07 5.66
N GLN A 79 -10.15 2.51 6.77
CA GLN A 79 -11.47 3.13 6.75
C GLN A 79 -11.49 4.47 6.03
N ALA A 80 -10.53 5.35 6.29
CA ALA A 80 -10.44 6.66 5.67
C ALA A 80 -10.25 6.54 4.16
N VAL A 81 -9.31 5.70 3.72
CA VAL A 81 -9.04 5.44 2.30
C VAL A 81 -10.25 4.80 1.62
N ASN A 82 -10.89 3.79 2.23
CA ASN A 82 -12.06 3.14 1.64
C ASN A 82 -13.22 4.12 1.43
N ARG A 83 -13.52 4.93 2.45
CA ARG A 83 -14.59 5.93 2.39
C ARG A 83 -14.30 7.00 1.35
N PHE A 84 -13.07 7.50 1.29
CA PHE A 84 -12.68 8.55 0.36
C PHE A 84 -12.93 8.14 -1.10
N PHE A 85 -12.35 7.02 -1.56
CA PHE A 85 -12.52 6.62 -2.96
C PHE A 85 -13.96 6.22 -3.29
N ASN A 86 -14.69 5.62 -2.34
CA ASN A 86 -16.11 5.34 -2.53
C ASN A 86 -16.98 6.59 -2.64
N ALA A 87 -16.52 7.74 -2.12
CA ALA A 87 -17.21 9.03 -2.25
C ALA A 87 -16.76 9.83 -3.48
N GLN A 88 -15.49 9.73 -3.86
CA GLN A 88 -14.91 10.52 -4.96
C GLN A 88 -15.17 9.93 -6.34
N LEU A 89 -15.35 8.60 -6.42
CA LEU A 89 -15.47 7.88 -7.67
C LEU A 89 -16.89 7.34 -7.85
N ARG A 90 -17.47 7.58 -9.02
CA ARG A 90 -18.67 6.85 -9.47
C ARG A 90 -18.25 5.58 -10.18
N PHE A 91 -18.94 4.47 -9.90
CA PHE A 91 -18.75 3.25 -10.69
C PHE A 91 -19.15 3.50 -12.15
N THR A 92 -18.27 3.21 -13.10
CA THR A 92 -18.50 3.33 -14.54
C THR A 92 -17.56 2.37 -15.27
N ASP A 93 -18.11 1.50 -16.12
CA ASP A 93 -17.32 0.52 -16.88
C ASP A 93 -16.33 1.20 -17.84
N ASP A 94 -15.18 0.54 -18.06
CA ASP A 94 -14.10 1.07 -18.90
C ASP A 94 -14.51 1.39 -20.33
N ILE A 95 -15.39 0.58 -20.92
CA ILE A 95 -15.83 0.83 -22.29
C ILE A 95 -16.57 2.17 -22.41
N GLY A 96 -17.27 2.58 -21.36
CA GLY A 96 -17.93 3.88 -21.29
C GLY A 96 -16.98 5.02 -20.93
N LEU A 97 -15.96 4.75 -20.12
CA LEU A 97 -15.06 5.77 -19.57
C LEU A 97 -13.82 6.03 -20.43
N TRP A 98 -13.16 4.95 -20.85
CA TRP A 98 -11.87 4.91 -21.56
C TRP A 98 -12.00 4.48 -23.01
N ARG A 99 -13.14 3.90 -23.42
CA ARG A 99 -13.36 3.26 -24.73
C ARG A 99 -12.45 2.04 -24.96
N GLU A 100 -12.02 1.43 -23.86
CA GLU A 100 -11.24 0.22 -23.80
C GLU A 100 -11.98 -0.81 -22.93
N VAL A 101 -11.72 -2.10 -23.12
CA VAL A 101 -12.49 -3.15 -22.44
C VAL A 101 -12.02 -3.39 -21.00
N ASP A 102 -10.74 -3.10 -20.71
CA ASP A 102 -10.08 -3.45 -19.45
C ASP A 102 -8.82 -2.58 -19.32
N TYR A 103 -9.02 -1.39 -18.76
CA TYR A 103 -8.08 -0.28 -18.63
C TYR A 103 -7.84 0.03 -17.15
N TRP A 104 -6.65 -0.26 -16.66
CA TRP A 104 -6.32 0.02 -15.26
C TRP A 104 -5.89 1.46 -15.08
N ALA A 105 -6.76 2.30 -14.52
CA ALA A 105 -6.47 3.70 -14.25
C ALA A 105 -5.48 3.86 -13.08
N THR A 106 -4.62 4.87 -13.18
CA THR A 106 -3.87 5.35 -12.01
C THR A 106 -4.84 6.04 -11.03
N PRO A 107 -4.44 6.26 -9.76
CA PRO A 107 -5.25 7.06 -8.85
C PRO A 107 -5.52 8.46 -9.38
N VAL A 108 -4.56 9.07 -10.08
CA VAL A 108 -4.70 10.39 -10.71
C VAL A 108 -5.76 10.34 -11.80
N GLU A 109 -5.65 9.40 -12.74
CA GLU A 109 -6.62 9.21 -13.82
C GLU A 109 -8.05 9.01 -13.30
N ALA A 110 -8.23 8.13 -12.32
CA ALA A 110 -9.53 7.88 -11.70
C ALA A 110 -10.10 9.14 -11.02
N LEU A 111 -9.28 9.87 -10.26
CA LEU A 111 -9.72 11.10 -9.58
C LEU A 111 -10.05 12.23 -10.57
N LEU A 112 -9.28 12.35 -11.64
CA LEU A 112 -9.56 13.32 -12.70
C LEU A 112 -10.88 13.01 -13.40
N LYS A 113 -11.16 11.73 -13.69
CA LYS A 113 -12.47 11.32 -14.22
C LYS A 113 -13.59 11.41 -13.18
N GLY A 114 -13.27 11.32 -11.90
CA GLY A 114 -14.27 11.13 -10.84
C GLY A 114 -15.05 9.82 -11.01
N ALA A 115 -14.45 8.84 -11.66
CA ALA A 115 -15.08 7.59 -12.03
C ALA A 115 -14.01 6.51 -12.32
N GLY A 116 -14.43 5.26 -12.23
CA GLY A 116 -13.66 4.07 -12.54
C GLY A 116 -14.53 2.84 -12.32
N ASP A 117 -14.03 1.67 -12.67
CA ASP A 117 -14.73 0.40 -12.42
C ASP A 117 -14.21 -0.28 -11.14
N CYS A 118 -14.28 -1.61 -11.01
CA CYS A 118 -13.95 -2.26 -9.74
C CYS A 118 -12.46 -2.28 -9.41
N GLU A 119 -11.59 -2.48 -10.40
CA GLU A 119 -10.13 -2.49 -10.22
C GLU A 119 -9.60 -1.11 -9.88
N ASP A 120 -10.12 -0.06 -10.50
CA ASP A 120 -9.64 1.30 -10.32
C ASP A 120 -9.77 1.73 -8.84
N PHE A 121 -10.88 1.36 -8.22
CA PHE A 121 -11.10 1.58 -6.79
C PHE A 121 -10.11 0.75 -5.95
N ALA A 122 -9.90 -0.52 -6.28
CA ALA A 122 -9.00 -1.40 -5.52
C ALA A 122 -7.54 -0.94 -5.62
N ILE A 123 -7.11 -0.53 -6.81
CA ILE A 123 -5.79 0.01 -7.14
C ILE A 123 -5.57 1.33 -6.40
N ALA A 124 -6.50 2.28 -6.49
CA ALA A 124 -6.34 3.58 -5.84
C ALA A 124 -6.25 3.47 -4.31
N LYS A 125 -7.06 2.58 -3.72
CA LYS A 125 -6.98 2.23 -2.30
C LYS A 125 -5.63 1.57 -1.96
N TYR A 126 -5.17 0.62 -2.77
CA TYR A 126 -3.91 -0.08 -2.55
C TYR A 126 -2.74 0.90 -2.53
N ILE A 127 -2.60 1.73 -3.56
CA ILE A 127 -1.48 2.68 -3.70
C ILE A 127 -1.49 3.69 -2.54
N SER A 128 -2.67 4.20 -2.17
CA SER A 128 -2.81 5.13 -1.04
C SER A 128 -2.38 4.49 0.29
N LEU A 129 -2.81 3.26 0.57
CA LEU A 129 -2.44 2.56 1.80
C LEU A 129 -0.95 2.18 1.83
N ARG A 130 -0.35 1.86 0.68
CA ARG A 130 1.09 1.66 0.57
C ARG A 130 1.85 2.94 0.89
N HIS A 131 1.39 4.09 0.40
CA HIS A 131 1.98 5.39 0.73
C HIS A 131 1.87 5.72 2.22
N LEU A 132 0.74 5.38 2.86
CA LEU A 132 0.51 5.53 4.30
C LEU A 132 1.32 4.56 5.18
N GLY A 133 2.14 3.69 4.57
CA GLY A 133 3.04 2.78 5.27
C GLY A 133 2.47 1.39 5.58
N VAL A 134 1.24 1.08 5.14
CA VAL A 134 0.67 -0.28 5.34
C VAL A 134 1.47 -1.28 4.53
N PRO A 135 2.09 -2.32 5.15
CA PRO A 135 2.98 -3.25 4.44
C PRO A 135 2.31 -3.95 3.25
N ALA A 136 3.05 -4.11 2.14
CA ALA A 136 2.54 -4.76 0.93
C ALA A 136 2.03 -6.18 1.19
N GLN A 137 2.72 -6.94 2.06
CA GLN A 137 2.35 -8.32 2.38
C GLN A 137 0.97 -8.43 3.06
N LYS A 138 0.46 -7.34 3.64
CA LYS A 138 -0.88 -7.27 4.22
C LYS A 138 -1.96 -6.92 3.20
N LEU A 139 -1.61 -6.43 2.02
CA LEU A 139 -2.57 -5.92 1.04
C LEU A 139 -2.57 -6.78 -0.23
N ARG A 140 -3.76 -7.19 -0.68
CA ARG A 140 -3.92 -7.93 -1.93
C ARG A 140 -5.14 -7.44 -2.71
N ILE A 141 -4.92 -7.04 -3.95
CA ILE A 141 -6.00 -6.83 -4.91
C ILE A 141 -6.54 -8.21 -5.28
N THR A 142 -7.84 -8.44 -5.07
CA THR A 142 -8.46 -9.76 -5.10
C THR A 142 -9.56 -9.78 -6.15
N TYR A 143 -9.39 -10.64 -7.15
CA TYR A 143 -10.42 -10.95 -8.12
C TYR A 143 -11.40 -11.96 -7.52
N VAL A 144 -12.69 -11.61 -7.58
CA VAL A 144 -13.77 -12.38 -7.01
C VAL A 144 -14.92 -12.50 -8.01
N LYS A 145 -15.80 -13.49 -7.82
CA LYS A 145 -17.13 -13.50 -8.42
C LYS A 145 -18.12 -12.86 -7.44
N ALA A 146 -18.75 -11.76 -7.83
CA ALA A 146 -19.86 -11.17 -7.10
C ALA A 146 -21.13 -11.98 -7.38
N LEU A 147 -21.50 -12.88 -6.47
CA LEU A 147 -22.54 -13.89 -6.68
C LEU A 147 -23.92 -13.29 -6.90
N ARG A 148 -24.26 -12.20 -6.21
CA ARG A 148 -25.57 -11.53 -6.35
C ARG A 148 -25.74 -10.83 -7.70
N LEU A 149 -24.64 -10.33 -8.27
CA LEU A 149 -24.61 -9.67 -9.57
C LEU A 149 -24.28 -10.67 -10.70
N ASN A 150 -23.83 -11.87 -10.35
CA ASN A 150 -23.35 -12.92 -11.23
C ASN A 150 -22.29 -12.42 -12.25
N GLN A 151 -21.34 -11.62 -11.78
CA GLN A 151 -20.27 -11.06 -12.60
C GLN A 151 -18.91 -11.11 -11.89
N ALA A 152 -17.84 -10.90 -12.68
CA ALA A 152 -16.52 -10.62 -12.17
C ALA A 152 -16.51 -9.31 -11.36
N HIS A 153 -15.69 -9.27 -10.31
CA HIS A 153 -15.51 -8.09 -9.48
C HIS A 153 -14.10 -8.07 -8.90
N MET A 154 -13.62 -6.89 -8.49
CA MET A 154 -12.33 -6.71 -7.86
C MET A 154 -12.45 -5.90 -6.58
N VAL A 155 -11.77 -6.35 -5.53
CA VAL A 155 -11.75 -5.71 -4.21
C VAL A 155 -10.33 -5.65 -3.68
N LEU A 156 -10.06 -4.76 -2.72
CA LEU A 156 -8.83 -4.81 -1.95
C LEU A 156 -9.06 -5.60 -0.67
N THR A 157 -8.21 -6.58 -0.38
CA THR A 157 -8.22 -7.32 0.88
C THR A 157 -7.03 -6.93 1.76
N TYR A 158 -7.28 -6.81 3.06
CA TYR A 158 -6.27 -6.53 4.08
C TYR A 158 -6.17 -7.70 5.07
N TYR A 159 -4.96 -8.21 5.27
CA TYR A 159 -4.62 -9.30 6.17
C TYR A 159 -3.86 -8.75 7.38
N PRO A 160 -4.48 -8.68 8.59
CA PRO A 160 -3.77 -8.28 9.80
C PRO A 160 -2.56 -9.19 10.10
N ARG A 161 -2.69 -10.47 9.75
CA ARG A 161 -1.66 -11.52 9.78
C ARG A 161 -1.84 -12.44 8.56
N PRO A 162 -0.78 -13.14 8.10
CA PRO A 162 -0.84 -13.96 6.88
C PRO A 162 -1.95 -15.02 6.85
N ASP A 163 -2.33 -15.58 8.00
CA ASP A 163 -3.33 -16.63 8.20
C ASP A 163 -4.71 -16.11 8.64
N ALA A 164 -4.85 -14.80 8.83
CA ALA A 164 -6.08 -14.20 9.31
C ALA A 164 -7.16 -14.17 8.20
N VAL A 165 -8.42 -14.21 8.63
CA VAL A 165 -9.54 -13.81 7.75
C VAL A 165 -9.35 -12.33 7.38
N PRO A 166 -9.25 -11.99 6.08
CA PRO A 166 -8.99 -10.63 5.69
C PRO A 166 -10.23 -9.74 5.86
N LEU A 167 -9.98 -8.44 6.00
CA LEU A 167 -11.01 -7.40 5.80
C LEU A 167 -11.13 -7.10 4.31
N VAL A 168 -12.34 -6.84 3.85
CA VAL A 168 -12.65 -6.47 2.45
C VAL A 168 -12.92 -4.97 2.37
N LEU A 169 -12.18 -4.30 1.50
CA LEU A 169 -12.37 -2.91 1.09
C LEU A 169 -12.99 -2.93 -0.32
N ASP A 170 -14.29 -2.65 -0.39
CA ASP A 170 -15.12 -2.79 -1.59
C ASP A 170 -15.75 -1.45 -1.97
N ASN A 171 -16.05 -1.26 -3.25
CA ASN A 171 -16.86 -0.14 -3.75
C ASN A 171 -18.37 -0.42 -3.72
N LEU A 172 -18.80 -1.68 -3.73
CA LEU A 172 -20.22 -2.05 -3.63
C LEU A 172 -20.76 -1.89 -2.19
N ILE A 173 -19.91 -2.17 -1.19
CA ILE A 173 -20.26 -2.05 0.24
C ILE A 173 -19.14 -1.27 0.95
N GLY A 174 -19.46 -0.08 1.47
CA GLY A 174 -18.48 0.80 2.10
C GLY A 174 -18.00 0.37 3.48
N SER A 175 -18.71 -0.53 4.15
CA SER A 175 -18.31 -1.08 5.46
C SER A 175 -17.17 -2.08 5.29
N LEU A 176 -16.12 -1.96 6.11
CA LEU A 176 -15.02 -2.92 6.16
C LEU A 176 -15.46 -4.18 6.90
N LEU A 177 -15.90 -5.18 6.14
CA LEU A 177 -16.36 -6.45 6.67
C LEU A 177 -15.29 -7.53 6.52
N PRO A 178 -15.16 -8.46 7.47
CA PRO A 178 -14.38 -9.68 7.27
C PRO A 178 -14.88 -10.46 6.06
N ALA A 179 -13.99 -11.12 5.31
CA ALA A 179 -14.36 -11.91 4.15
C ALA A 179 -15.36 -13.04 4.48
N SER A 180 -15.32 -13.58 5.70
CA SER A 180 -16.30 -14.56 6.19
C SER A 180 -17.73 -14.03 6.27
N GLN A 181 -17.92 -12.70 6.31
CA GLN A 181 -19.23 -12.03 6.31
C GLN A 181 -19.63 -11.56 4.90
N ARG A 182 -18.73 -11.65 3.91
CA ARG A 182 -18.98 -11.30 2.51
C ARG A 182 -19.31 -12.55 1.69
N THR A 183 -20.38 -13.24 2.09
CA THR A 183 -20.87 -14.46 1.42
C THR A 183 -21.38 -14.21 0.00
N ASP A 184 -21.50 -12.95 -0.39
CA ASP A 184 -21.78 -12.49 -1.74
C ASP A 184 -20.55 -12.49 -2.67
N LEU A 185 -19.33 -12.67 -2.14
CA LEU A 185 -18.09 -12.69 -2.91
C LEU A 185 -17.41 -14.06 -2.84
N GLN A 186 -17.09 -14.62 -4.00
CA GLN A 186 -16.32 -15.86 -4.12
C GLN A 186 -14.91 -15.56 -4.67
N PRO A 187 -13.83 -15.72 -3.88
CA PRO A 187 -12.49 -15.40 -4.35
C PRO A 187 -11.99 -16.38 -5.40
N VAL A 188 -11.27 -15.87 -6.41
CA VAL A 188 -10.64 -16.67 -7.48
C VAL A 188 -9.12 -16.59 -7.38
N TYR A 189 -8.57 -15.38 -7.36
CA TYR A 189 -7.13 -15.14 -7.16
C TYR A 189 -6.90 -13.76 -6.55
N ALA A 190 -5.71 -13.54 -6.00
CA ALA A 190 -5.30 -12.27 -5.45
C ALA A 190 -3.86 -11.96 -5.86
N PHE A 191 -3.51 -10.69 -5.99
CA PHE A 191 -2.15 -10.24 -6.32
C PHE A 191 -1.85 -8.91 -5.63
N ASN A 192 -0.59 -8.52 -5.62
CA ASN A 192 -0.16 -7.17 -5.24
C ASN A 192 1.11 -6.81 -6.04
N GLY A 193 1.81 -5.73 -5.69
CA GLY A 193 3.05 -5.36 -6.38
C GLY A 193 4.21 -6.37 -6.26
N GLU A 194 4.09 -7.40 -5.42
CA GLU A 194 5.16 -8.35 -5.09
C GLU A 194 4.85 -9.82 -5.45
N GLY A 195 3.57 -10.19 -5.67
CA GLY A 195 3.22 -11.59 -5.93
C GLY A 195 1.78 -11.86 -6.38
N LEU A 196 1.52 -13.12 -6.76
CA LEU A 196 0.22 -13.66 -7.19
C LEU A 196 -0.13 -14.92 -6.38
N TRP A 197 -1.35 -15.00 -5.86
CA TRP A 197 -1.91 -16.10 -5.06
C TRP A 197 -3.20 -16.62 -5.70
N LEU A 198 -3.32 -17.93 -5.89
CA LEU A 198 -4.60 -18.54 -6.31
C LEU A 198 -5.43 -18.92 -5.09
N ALA A 199 -6.75 -18.77 -5.18
CA ALA A 199 -7.64 -19.23 -4.11
C ALA A 199 -7.60 -20.76 -4.02
N ASN A 200 -7.16 -21.26 -2.88
CA ASN A 200 -7.38 -22.64 -2.43
C ASN A 200 -7.81 -22.62 -0.96
N ALA A 201 -8.44 -23.70 -0.49
CA ALA A 201 -9.17 -23.80 0.79
C ALA A 201 -8.35 -23.48 2.08
N SER A 202 -7.07 -23.13 1.95
CA SER A 202 -6.11 -22.95 3.04
C SER A 202 -5.31 -21.63 2.97
N GLY A 203 -5.86 -20.57 2.36
CA GLY A 203 -5.31 -19.20 2.47
C GLY A 203 -4.43 -18.73 1.31
N GLY A 204 -4.44 -19.47 0.19
CA GLY A 204 -3.79 -19.09 -1.06
C GLY A 204 -2.31 -19.45 -1.11
N LYS A 205 -1.91 -20.27 -2.08
CA LYS A 205 -0.49 -20.51 -2.38
C LYS A 205 0.00 -19.41 -3.34
N GLN A 206 1.14 -18.79 -3.04
CA GLN A 206 1.79 -17.91 -4.02
C GLN A 206 2.23 -18.76 -5.22
N VAL A 207 1.74 -18.43 -6.41
CA VAL A 207 1.99 -19.19 -7.65
C VAL A 207 2.83 -18.44 -8.66
N GLY A 208 3.19 -17.18 -8.39
CA GLY A 208 4.00 -16.40 -9.32
C GLY A 208 4.30 -14.98 -8.86
N ASP A 209 5.00 -14.27 -9.75
CA ASP A 209 5.36 -12.85 -9.63
C ASP A 209 4.30 -12.00 -10.34
N SER A 210 3.80 -10.96 -9.68
CA SER A 210 2.84 -10.01 -10.26
C SER A 210 3.44 -9.14 -11.36
N LYS A 211 4.78 -9.07 -11.45
CA LYS A 211 5.49 -8.47 -12.60
C LYS A 211 5.18 -9.17 -13.91
N ARG A 212 4.47 -10.31 -13.93
CA ARG A 212 3.94 -10.92 -15.16
C ARG A 212 2.61 -10.34 -15.62
N LEU A 213 1.96 -9.51 -14.80
CA LEU A 213 0.73 -8.80 -15.17
C LEU A 213 1.14 -7.54 -15.94
N SER A 214 1.05 -7.58 -17.27
CA SER A 214 1.39 -6.45 -18.16
C SER A 214 0.72 -5.15 -17.72
N ARG A 215 -0.56 -5.21 -17.34
CA ARG A 215 -1.34 -4.05 -16.90
C ARG A 215 -0.79 -3.37 -15.65
N TRP A 216 -0.25 -4.14 -14.70
CA TRP A 216 0.38 -3.55 -13.52
C TRP A 216 1.64 -2.78 -13.89
N GLN A 217 2.44 -3.30 -14.83
CA GLN A 217 3.63 -2.60 -15.31
C GLN A 217 3.25 -1.31 -16.06
N ASP A 218 2.22 -1.37 -16.91
CA ASP A 218 1.71 -0.19 -17.63
C ASP A 218 1.20 0.87 -16.66
N LEU A 219 0.49 0.47 -15.60
CA LEU A 219 0.07 1.36 -14.53
C LEU A 219 1.26 2.05 -13.85
N LEU A 220 2.29 1.30 -13.47
CA LEU A 220 3.49 1.88 -12.85
C LEU A 220 4.21 2.84 -13.80
N LYS A 221 4.24 2.54 -15.10
CA LYS A 221 4.81 3.42 -16.13
C LYS A 221 4.02 4.74 -16.23
N LYS A 222 2.68 4.68 -16.18
CA LYS A 222 1.83 5.88 -16.14
C LYS A 222 2.09 6.72 -14.89
N MET A 223 2.12 6.08 -13.72
CA MET A 223 2.46 6.78 -12.46
C MET A 223 3.85 7.42 -12.49
N LYS A 224 4.85 6.78 -13.10
CA LYS A 224 6.16 7.42 -13.29
C LYS A 224 6.06 8.70 -14.14
N ALA A 225 5.27 8.66 -15.21
CA ALA A 225 5.05 9.81 -16.07
C ALA A 225 4.29 10.94 -15.35
N GLU A 226 3.38 10.57 -14.45
CA GLU A 226 2.66 11.47 -13.54
C GLU A 226 3.56 12.07 -12.44
N GLY A 227 4.82 11.62 -12.30
CA GLY A 227 5.78 12.20 -11.36
C GLY A 227 5.92 11.47 -10.02
N PHE A 228 5.34 10.27 -9.88
CA PHE A 228 5.54 9.46 -8.69
C PHE A 228 6.96 8.87 -8.61
N PRO A 229 7.59 8.86 -7.42
CA PRO A 229 8.83 8.13 -7.21
C PRO A 229 8.52 6.63 -7.21
N LEU A 230 8.91 5.92 -8.26
CA LEU A 230 8.84 4.46 -8.26
C LEU A 230 9.99 3.92 -7.41
N ASN A 231 9.67 3.53 -6.18
CA ASN A 231 10.56 2.70 -5.37
C ASN A 231 10.18 1.24 -5.62
N GLU A 232 11.08 0.51 -6.29
CA GLU A 232 10.97 -0.93 -6.56
C GLU A 232 11.07 -1.78 -5.29
#